data_AF-A0A531KNA9-F1
#
_entry.id   AF-A0A531KNA9-F1
#
_cell.length_a   1.000
_cell.length_b   1.000
_cell.length_c   1.000
_cell.angle_alpha   90.00
_cell.angle_beta   90.00
_cell.angle_gamma   90.00
#
_symmetry.space_group_name_H-M   'P 1'
#
loop_
_entity.id
_entity.type
_entity.pdbx_description
1 polymer ?
#
loop_
_entity_poly.entity_id
_entity_poly.type
_entity_poly.pdbx_seq_one_letter_code
_entity_poly.pdbx_strand_id
1 'polypeptide(L)'
;AGIGECFELENEEMYGEQFAVPEPLETVFISWFQGGEVFRSGLTWRRGAGNIFYFRPGHETYPTYHDANVQKVLRNAVKWAHNPQGAHPAILDAPNVPVEKALEPIVERGGKLHAAGEAGFR
;
A
#
# COMPACT_ATOMS: atom_id res chain seq x y z
N ALA A 1 -6.44 -17.81 0.38
CA ALA A 1 -7.29 -19.03 0.33
C ALA A 1 -7.31 -19.70 1.70
N GLY A 2 -8.38 -20.43 2.02
CA GLY A 2 -8.51 -21.16 3.28
C GLY A 2 -9.04 -20.33 4.46
N ILE A 3 -9.90 -19.36 4.19
CA ILE A 3 -10.76 -18.67 5.16
C ILE A 3 -12.20 -18.95 4.71
N GLY A 4 -13.12 -19.15 5.65
CA GLY A 4 -14.56 -19.30 5.35
C GLY A 4 -15.19 -18.00 4.84
N GLU A 5 -16.51 -17.97 4.70
CA GLU A 5 -17.25 -16.75 4.36
C GLU A 5 -17.06 -15.66 5.43
N CYS A 6 -16.93 -16.08 6.70
CA CYS A 6 -16.55 -15.24 7.83
C CYS A 6 -15.78 -16.07 8.88
N PHE A 7 -15.23 -15.39 9.89
CA PHE A 7 -14.75 -15.99 11.13
C PHE A 7 -15.04 -15.01 12.29
N GLU A 8 -15.16 -15.54 13.50
CA GLU A 8 -15.57 -14.77 14.68
C GLU A 8 -14.41 -14.66 15.68
N LEU A 9 -14.37 -13.53 16.38
CA LEU A 9 -13.49 -13.31 17.53
C LEU A 9 -14.40 -12.93 18.70
N GLU A 10 -14.41 -13.75 19.74
CA GLU A 10 -15.30 -13.60 20.90
C GLU A 10 -15.13 -12.23 21.59
N ASN A 11 -13.87 -11.80 21.74
CA ASN A 11 -13.54 -10.52 22.37
C ASN A 11 -12.52 -9.77 21.54
N GLU A 12 -12.81 -8.50 21.27
CA GLU A 12 -11.95 -7.64 20.47
C GLU A 12 -12.36 -6.16 20.58
N GLU A 13 -11.41 -5.24 20.40
CA GLU A 13 -11.70 -3.80 20.44
C GLU A 13 -12.49 -3.36 19.19
N MET A 14 -13.58 -2.61 19.40
CA MET A 14 -14.41 -2.08 18.32
C MET A 14 -13.77 -0.84 17.70
N TYR A 15 -13.58 -0.88 16.38
CA TYR A 15 -13.43 0.33 15.53
C TYR A 15 -14.68 0.43 14.64
N GLY A 16 -15.13 1.64 14.34
CA GLY A 16 -16.36 1.87 13.57
C GLY A 16 -16.17 2.85 12.41
N GLU A 17 -17.02 2.75 11.39
CA GLU A 17 -17.08 3.74 10.32
C GLU A 17 -17.62 5.10 10.84
N GLN A 18 -17.25 6.25 10.24
CA GLN A 18 -16.38 6.39 9.07
C GLN A 18 -14.89 6.31 9.42
N PHE A 19 -14.20 5.36 8.79
CA PHE A 19 -12.75 5.28 8.82
C PHE A 19 -12.15 6.18 7.73
N ALA A 20 -11.56 7.30 8.16
CA ALA A 20 -11.04 8.37 7.29
C ALA A 20 -9.72 8.01 6.59
N VAL A 21 -9.75 6.94 5.79
CA VAL A 21 -8.66 6.51 4.89
C VAL A 21 -9.08 6.69 3.44
N PRO A 22 -8.12 6.82 2.50
CA PRO A 22 -8.42 6.81 1.07
C PRO A 22 -9.20 5.55 0.67
N GLU A 23 -9.98 5.64 -0.41
CA GLU A 23 -10.66 4.48 -0.97
C GLU A 23 -9.65 3.34 -1.23
N PRO A 24 -9.92 2.13 -0.72
CA PRO A 24 -9.04 0.98 -0.94
C PRO A 24 -9.11 0.52 -2.40
N LEU A 25 -8.06 -0.17 -2.86
CA LEU A 25 -8.12 -0.93 -4.10
C LEU A 25 -9.18 -2.03 -3.99
N GLU A 26 -9.19 -2.75 -2.86
CA GLU A 26 -10.16 -3.78 -2.53
C GLU A 26 -10.48 -3.74 -1.03
N THR A 27 -11.76 -3.87 -0.70
CA THR A 27 -12.23 -4.20 0.65
C THR A 27 -12.33 -5.72 0.76
N VAL A 28 -11.44 -6.33 1.53
CA VAL A 28 -11.34 -7.79 1.72
C VAL A 28 -12.20 -8.28 2.87
N PHE A 29 -12.31 -7.49 3.95
CA PHE A 29 -13.12 -7.83 5.11
C PHE A 29 -13.97 -6.63 5.56
N ILE A 30 -15.18 -6.94 6.01
CA ILE A 30 -16.05 -6.03 6.76
C ILE A 30 -16.35 -6.73 8.08
N SER A 31 -16.06 -6.07 9.20
CA SER A 31 -16.44 -6.54 10.53
C SER A 31 -17.80 -5.98 10.92
N TRP A 32 -18.58 -6.78 11.65
CA TRP A 32 -19.72 -6.33 12.43
C TRP A 32 -19.36 -6.45 13.91
N PHE A 33 -19.85 -5.53 14.73
CA PHE A 33 -19.62 -5.54 16.17
C PHE A 33 -20.94 -5.67 16.93
N GLN A 34 -20.85 -6.18 18.17
CA GLN A 34 -22.00 -6.33 19.05
C GLN A 34 -22.71 -4.99 19.35
N GLY A 35 -21.98 -3.86 19.29
CA GLY A 35 -22.53 -2.51 19.44
C GLY A 35 -23.36 -2.02 18.24
N GLY A 36 -23.37 -2.77 17.13
CA GLY A 36 -24.11 -2.45 15.91
C GLY A 36 -23.27 -1.73 14.86
N GLU A 37 -22.02 -1.38 15.15
CA GLU A 37 -21.10 -0.78 14.21
C GLU A 37 -20.60 -1.78 13.17
N VAL A 38 -20.22 -1.25 12.01
CA VAL A 38 -19.46 -1.97 10.99
C VAL A 38 -18.14 -1.27 10.74
N PHE A 39 -17.17 -2.01 10.20
CA PHE A 39 -15.86 -1.46 9.87
C PHE A 39 -15.22 -2.19 8.70
N ARG A 40 -14.66 -1.44 7.74
CA ARG A 40 -13.80 -2.00 6.70
C ARG A 40 -12.48 -2.50 7.30
N SER A 41 -12.47 -3.75 7.75
CA SER A 41 -11.44 -4.34 8.60
C SER A 41 -10.33 -5.07 7.85
N GLY A 42 -10.42 -5.17 6.53
CA GLY A 42 -9.38 -5.69 5.65
C GLY A 42 -9.32 -4.87 4.38
N LEU A 43 -8.25 -4.10 4.18
CA LEU A 43 -8.16 -3.12 3.10
C LEU A 43 -6.83 -3.22 2.37
N THR A 44 -6.85 -3.06 1.05
CA THR A 44 -5.63 -3.05 0.23
C THR A 44 -5.37 -1.69 -0.40
N TRP A 45 -4.10 -1.32 -0.53
CA TRP A 45 -3.65 -0.18 -1.32
C TRP A 45 -2.34 -0.48 -2.05
N ARG A 46 -1.95 0.42 -2.94
CA ARG A 46 -0.60 0.48 -3.51
C ARG A 46 0.03 1.84 -3.27
N ARG A 47 1.32 1.83 -2.96
CA ARG A 47 2.17 3.03 -2.90
C ARG A 47 3.45 2.75 -3.67
N GLY A 48 3.57 3.33 -4.86
CA GLY A 48 4.63 2.96 -5.80
C GLY A 48 4.56 1.46 -6.11
N ALA A 49 5.69 0.77 -5.99
CA ALA A 49 5.78 -0.68 -6.14
C ALA A 49 5.28 -1.46 -4.90
N GLY A 50 5.00 -0.80 -3.79
CA GLY A 50 4.60 -1.45 -2.54
C GLY A 50 3.12 -1.79 -2.51
N ASN A 51 2.80 -3.05 -2.17
CA ASN A 51 1.44 -3.48 -1.82
C ASN A 51 1.24 -3.30 -0.31
N ILE A 52 0.11 -2.72 0.10
CA ILE A 52 -0.23 -2.45 1.50
C ILE A 52 -1.50 -3.24 1.84
N PHE A 53 -1.50 -3.96 2.96
CA PHE A 53 -2.67 -4.59 3.53
C PHE A 53 -2.87 -4.13 4.97
N TYR A 54 -4.01 -3.50 5.24
CA TYR A 54 -4.47 -3.18 6.58
C TYR A 54 -5.41 -4.27 7.07
N PHE A 55 -5.22 -4.72 8.30
CA PHE A 55 -6.03 -5.74 8.94
C PHE A 55 -6.29 -5.35 10.40
N ARG A 56 -7.56 -5.17 10.76
CA ARG A 56 -7.94 -4.55 12.04
C ARG A 56 -7.64 -5.38 13.31
N PRO A 57 -7.93 -6.70 13.37
CA PRO A 57 -7.83 -7.45 14.62
C PRO A 57 -6.43 -7.47 15.23
N GLY A 58 -6.32 -7.19 16.54
CA GLY A 58 -5.03 -7.24 17.21
C GLY A 58 -4.90 -6.42 18.49
N HIS A 59 -6.00 -6.08 19.17
CA HIS A 59 -5.94 -5.33 20.43
C HIS A 59 -5.21 -6.14 21.52
N GLU A 60 -4.31 -5.49 22.25
CA GLU A 60 -3.29 -6.13 23.08
C GLU A 60 -3.81 -6.87 24.31
N THR A 61 -5.02 -6.55 24.77
CA THR A 61 -5.62 -7.21 25.93
C THR A 61 -6.25 -8.56 25.59
N TYR A 62 -6.37 -8.91 24.30
CA TYR A 62 -6.95 -10.15 23.83
C TYR A 62 -5.91 -11.02 23.10
N PRO A 63 -6.02 -12.36 23.16
CA PRO A 63 -5.09 -13.27 22.49
C PRO A 63 -5.35 -13.37 20.98
N THR A 64 -5.68 -12.28 20.31
CA THR A 64 -6.17 -12.24 18.93
C THR A 64 -5.19 -12.84 17.93
N TYR A 65 -3.88 -12.64 18.13
CA TYR A 65 -2.85 -13.25 17.29
C TYR A 65 -2.64 -14.76 17.52
N HIS A 66 -3.30 -15.36 18.52
CA HIS A 66 -3.34 -16.81 18.71
C HIS A 66 -4.44 -17.49 17.89
N ASP A 67 -5.40 -16.71 17.36
CA ASP A 67 -6.44 -17.25 16.49
C ASP A 67 -5.87 -17.75 15.15
N ALA A 68 -6.28 -18.97 14.76
CA ALA A 68 -5.75 -19.63 13.57
C ALA A 68 -6.13 -18.92 12.26
N ASN A 69 -7.31 -18.29 12.21
CA ASN A 69 -7.80 -17.53 11.07
C ASN A 69 -7.02 -16.22 10.94
N VAL A 70 -6.83 -15.48 12.04
CA VAL A 70 -6.00 -14.26 12.09
C VAL A 70 -4.60 -14.56 11.55
N GLN A 71 -3.94 -15.60 12.07
CA GLN A 71 -2.62 -15.99 11.58
C GLN A 71 -2.63 -16.42 10.11
N LYS A 72 -3.70 -17.08 9.65
CA LYS A 72 -3.84 -17.50 8.25
C LYS A 72 -4.00 -16.28 7.33
N VAL A 73 -4.80 -15.29 7.71
CA VAL A 73 -4.96 -14.03 6.99
C VAL A 73 -3.61 -13.33 6.88
N LEU A 74 -2.87 -13.18 7.98
CA LEU A 74 -1.54 -12.53 7.96
C LEU A 74 -0.56 -13.26 7.03
N ARG A 75 -0.48 -14.60 7.08
CA ARG A 75 0.36 -15.38 6.16
C ARG A 75 -0.03 -15.19 4.69
N ASN A 76 -1.33 -15.13 4.40
CA ASN A 76 -1.82 -14.87 3.05
C ASN A 76 -1.49 -13.44 2.59
N ALA A 77 -1.67 -12.47 3.49
CA ALA A 77 -1.36 -11.07 3.24
C ALA A 77 0.12 -10.84 2.95
N VAL A 78 1.03 -11.48 3.69
CA VAL A 78 2.49 -11.41 3.44
C VAL A 78 2.82 -11.94 2.04
N LYS A 79 2.22 -13.08 1.64
CA LYS A 79 2.42 -13.64 0.30
C LYS A 79 1.86 -12.75 -0.80
N TRP A 80 0.70 -12.13 -0.58
CA TRP A 80 0.10 -11.19 -1.52
C TRP A 80 0.89 -9.88 -1.60
N ALA A 81 1.39 -9.39 -0.47
CA ALA A 81 2.11 -8.12 -0.39
C ALA A 81 3.50 -8.21 -1.03
N HIS A 82 4.07 -9.41 -1.14
CA HIS A 82 5.32 -9.65 -1.84
C HIS A 82 5.22 -9.21 -3.31
N ASN A 83 6.01 -8.20 -3.68
CA ASN A 83 6.18 -7.78 -5.06
C ASN A 83 7.55 -8.27 -5.58
N PRO A 84 7.60 -9.21 -6.55
CA PRO A 84 8.86 -9.73 -7.10
C PRO A 84 9.67 -8.69 -7.89
N GLN A 85 9.05 -7.59 -8.33
CA GLN A 85 9.73 -6.55 -9.10
C GLN A 85 10.66 -5.68 -8.23
N GLY A 86 10.47 -5.70 -6.91
CA GLY A 86 11.27 -4.92 -5.96
C GLY A 86 10.96 -3.42 -6.01
N ALA A 87 11.86 -2.62 -5.43
CA ALA A 87 11.76 -1.17 -5.47
C ALA A 87 12.27 -0.62 -6.81
N HIS A 88 11.68 0.51 -7.26
CA HIS A 88 12.16 1.29 -8.41
C HIS A 88 12.80 2.61 -7.92
N PRO A 89 13.99 2.57 -7.30
CA PRO A 89 14.61 3.76 -6.73
C PRO A 89 14.96 4.82 -7.79
N ALA A 90 15.22 4.40 -9.03
CA ALA A 90 15.56 5.29 -10.14
C ALA A 90 14.51 6.38 -10.43
N ILE A 91 13.25 6.18 -10.03
CA ILE A 91 12.19 7.20 -10.13
C ILE A 91 12.53 8.43 -9.28
N LEU A 92 13.25 8.24 -8.16
CA LEU A 92 13.63 9.31 -7.25
C LEU A 92 14.86 10.09 -7.73
N ASP A 93 15.65 9.52 -8.64
CA ASP A 93 16.86 10.16 -9.15
C ASP A 93 16.53 11.30 -10.13
N ALA A 94 15.38 11.20 -10.82
CA ALA A 94 14.84 12.19 -11.77
C ALA A 94 15.91 12.91 -12.62
N PRO A 95 16.86 12.17 -13.28
CA PRO A 95 18.00 12.81 -13.89
C PRO A 95 17.60 13.62 -15.13
N ASN A 96 18.24 14.78 -15.32
CA ASN A 96 18.15 15.48 -16.59
C ASN A 96 18.74 14.62 -17.72
N VAL A 97 17.97 14.40 -18.78
CA VAL A 97 18.42 13.69 -20.00
C VAL A 97 18.70 14.72 -21.09
N PRO A 98 19.96 14.88 -21.53
CA PRO A 98 20.30 15.77 -22.65
C PRO A 98 19.59 15.38 -23.94
N VAL A 99 19.33 16.36 -24.82
CA VAL A 99 18.58 16.15 -26.08
C VAL A 99 19.23 15.11 -26.99
N GLU A 100 20.56 14.95 -26.92
CA GLU A 100 21.33 13.97 -27.71
C GLU A 100 21.15 12.53 -27.21
N LYS A 101 20.68 12.37 -25.97
CA LYS A 101 20.40 11.08 -25.32
C LYS A 101 18.91 10.82 -25.15
N ALA A 102 18.05 11.70 -25.68
CA ALA A 102 16.61 11.51 -25.64
C ALA A 102 16.22 10.27 -26.46
N LEU A 103 15.17 9.57 -26.01
CA LEU A 103 14.63 8.40 -26.70
C LEU A 103 14.08 8.74 -28.09
N GLU A 104 13.57 9.96 -28.23
CA GLU A 104 13.05 10.51 -29.48
C GLU A 104 13.96 11.64 -29.98
N PRO A 105 14.06 11.89 -31.29
CA PRO A 105 14.80 13.02 -31.81
C PRO A 105 14.21 14.36 -31.34
N ILE A 106 14.94 15.08 -30.49
CA ILE A 106 14.55 16.40 -29.98
C ILE A 106 15.50 17.45 -30.55
N VAL A 107 14.93 18.49 -31.17
CA VAL A 107 15.69 19.70 -31.55
C VAL A 107 15.63 20.69 -30.40
N GLU A 108 16.78 21.02 -29.83
CA GLU A 108 16.89 22.02 -28.78
C GLU A 108 16.47 23.42 -29.28
N ARG A 109 15.67 24.14 -28.48
CA ARG A 109 15.14 25.47 -28.81
C ARG A 109 15.12 26.37 -27.57
N GLY A 110 15.22 27.68 -27.78
CA GLY A 110 15.20 28.69 -26.71
C GLY A 110 16.60 29.11 -26.23
N GLY A 111 16.66 30.18 -25.42
CA GLY A 111 17.91 30.66 -24.82
C GLY A 111 18.28 29.87 -23.56
N LYS A 112 19.59 29.68 -23.33
CA LYS A 112 20.11 29.01 -22.12
C LYS A 112 20.57 30.03 -21.09
N LEU A 113 20.17 29.83 -19.82
CA LEU A 113 20.69 30.60 -18.68
C LEU A 113 22.04 30.07 -18.17
N HIS A 114 22.30 28.77 -18.39
CA HIS A 114 23.49 28.07 -17.90
C HIS A 114 24.17 27.28 -19.02
N ALA A 115 25.49 27.16 -18.97
CA ALA A 115 26.24 26.29 -19.87
C ALA A 115 26.05 24.81 -19.49
N ALA A 116 26.16 23.92 -20.47
CA ALA A 116 26.07 22.48 -20.24
C ALA A 116 27.11 22.04 -19.19
N GLY A 117 26.65 21.37 -18.12
CA GLY A 117 27.51 20.88 -17.04
C GLY A 117 27.61 21.79 -15.80
N GLU A 118 26.96 22.96 -15.79
CA GLU A 118 26.85 23.79 -14.58
C GLU A 118 25.91 23.17 -13.52
N ALA A 119 26.11 23.51 -12.25
CA ALA A 119 25.36 22.96 -11.12
C ALA A 119 23.83 23.16 -11.19
N GLY A 120 23.35 24.10 -12.02
CA GLY A 120 21.93 24.34 -12.30
C GLY A 120 21.26 23.30 -13.21
N PHE A 121 22.01 22.32 -13.74
CA PHE A 121 21.49 21.21 -14.56
C PHE A 121 21.29 19.88 -13.79
N ARG A 122 21.43 19.88 -12.46
CA ARG A 122 21.18 18.70 -11.62
C ARG A 122 19.71 18.54 -11.29
#